data_AF-A0A961UGG2-F1
#
_entry.id   AF-A0A961UGG2-F1
#
_cell.length_a   1.000
_cell.length_b   1.000
_cell.length_c   1.000
_cell.angle_alpha   90.00
_cell.angle_beta   90.00
_cell.angle_gamma   90.00
#
_symmetry.space_group_name_H-M   'P 1'
#
loop_
_entity.id
_entity.type
_entity.pdbx_description
1 polymer ?
#
loop_
_entity_poly.entity_id
_entity_poly.type
_entity_poly.pdbx_seq_one_letter_code
_entity_poly.pdbx_strand_id
1 'polypeptide(L)'
;MKWKDVSANWAAFTPLIQQNWPHFSEAELDSINGDRARLISHLAERDGSDRKSAEMEVARFIEGVIPADVYASETHDNKSISDSEGYIAPGEDVYSDDALFADGKSSAGSR
;
A
#
# COMPACT_ATOMS: atom_id res chain seq x y z
N MET A 1 0.93 3.09 -5.11
CA MET A 1 1.57 4.01 -6.09
C MET A 1 3.05 3.69 -6.18
N LYS A 2 3.63 3.61 -7.38
CA LYS A 2 5.06 3.29 -7.58
C LYS A 2 5.82 4.60 -7.84
N TRP A 3 7.13 4.61 -7.55
CA TRP A 3 7.98 5.77 -7.87
C TRP A 3 7.96 6.14 -9.37
N LYS A 4 7.76 5.15 -10.24
CA LYS A 4 7.65 5.39 -11.68
C LYS A 4 6.52 6.36 -12.03
N ASP A 5 5.40 6.32 -11.30
CA ASP A 5 4.25 7.18 -11.53
C ASP A 5 4.54 8.62 -11.09
N VAL A 6 5.28 8.76 -9.97
CA VAL A 6 5.81 10.03 -9.47
C VAL A 6 6.77 10.64 -10.49
N SER A 7 7.71 9.84 -11.00
CA SER A 7 8.70 10.28 -11.99
C SER A 7 8.04 10.67 -13.32
N ALA A 8 7.05 9.91 -13.78
CA ALA A 8 6.32 10.21 -15.02
C ALA A 8 5.50 11.52 -14.92
N ASN A 9 5.00 11.85 -13.73
CA ASN A 9 4.18 13.04 -13.48
C ASN A 9 4.88 14.01 -12.53
N TRP A 10 6.21 14.12 -12.63
CA TRP A 10 7.05 14.82 -11.65
C TRP A 10 6.55 16.25 -11.36
N ALA A 11 6.21 17.01 -12.39
CA ALA A 11 5.71 18.38 -12.26
C ALA A 11 4.43 18.50 -11.40
N ALA A 12 3.56 17.49 -11.40
CA ALA A 12 2.37 17.47 -10.56
C ALA A 12 2.70 17.15 -9.09
N PHE A 13 3.78 16.42 -8.84
CA PHE A 13 4.24 16.03 -7.51
C PHE A 13 5.22 17.04 -6.89
N THR A 14 5.93 17.85 -7.68
CA THR A 14 6.82 18.92 -7.21
C THR A 14 6.22 19.79 -6.09
N PRO A 15 4.99 20.35 -6.21
CA PRO A 15 4.41 21.16 -5.15
C PRO A 15 4.11 20.35 -3.87
N LEU A 16 3.76 19.07 -3.98
CA LEU A 16 3.53 18.18 -2.83
C LEU A 16 4.84 17.84 -2.12
N ILE A 17 5.90 17.62 -2.89
CA ILE A 17 7.26 17.41 -2.38
C ILE A 17 7.74 18.65 -1.62
N GLN A 18 7.53 19.86 -2.15
CA GLN A 18 7.85 21.11 -1.45
C GLN A 18 7.03 21.29 -0.17
N GLN A 19 5.76 20.86 -0.14
CA GLN A 19 4.96 20.91 1.08
C GLN A 19 5.51 19.98 2.16
N ASN A 20 5.98 18.78 1.78
CA ASN A 20 6.55 17.83 2.73
C ASN A 20 7.97 18.20 3.17
N TRP A 21 8.77 18.73 2.24
CA TRP A 21 10.15 19.15 2.46
C TRP A 21 10.36 20.58 1.95
N PRO A 22 9.99 21.61 2.74
CA PRO A 22 10.03 23.02 2.33
C PRO A 22 11.45 23.57 2.14
N HIS A 23 12.48 22.79 2.50
CA HIS A 23 13.88 23.15 2.27
C HIS A 23 14.32 22.95 0.81
N PHE A 24 13.59 22.16 0.01
CA PHE A 24 13.87 22.00 -1.41
C PHE A 24 13.39 23.19 -2.22
N SER A 25 14.28 23.72 -3.06
CA SER A 25 13.91 24.75 -4.03
C SER A 25 13.32 24.13 -5.30
N GLU A 26 12.48 24.88 -6.01
CA GLU A 26 11.91 24.45 -7.30
C GLU A 26 13.00 24.04 -8.30
N ALA A 27 14.07 24.83 -8.39
CA ALA A 27 15.22 24.53 -9.26
C ALA A 27 15.95 23.22 -8.89
N GLU A 28 15.99 22.84 -7.61
CA GLU A 28 16.59 21.57 -7.19
C GLU A 28 15.71 20.40 -7.58
N LEU A 29 14.40 20.53 -7.37
CA LEU A 29 13.43 19.51 -7.78
C LEU A 29 13.39 19.36 -9.30
N ASP A 30 13.52 20.45 -10.06
CA ASP A 30 13.61 20.43 -11.52
C ASP A 30 14.87 19.68 -11.99
N SER A 31 16.01 19.92 -11.34
CA SER A 31 17.28 19.20 -11.61
C SER A 31 17.22 17.71 -11.26
N ILE A 32 16.46 17.34 -10.24
CA ILE A 32 16.21 15.95 -9.86
C ILE A 32 15.39 15.24 -10.94
N ASN A 33 14.41 15.92 -11.55
CA ASN A 33 13.59 15.41 -12.66
C ASN A 33 13.02 14.00 -12.41
N GLY A 34 12.54 13.75 -11.19
CA GLY A 34 11.98 12.44 -10.81
C GLY A 34 12.99 11.31 -10.60
N ASP A 35 14.29 11.61 -10.53
CA ASP A 35 15.30 10.62 -10.14
C ASP A 35 15.24 10.34 -8.63
N ARG A 36 14.83 9.11 -8.28
CA ARG A 36 14.71 8.68 -6.88
C ARG A 36 16.03 8.77 -6.13
N ALA A 37 17.11 8.33 -6.76
CA ALA A 37 18.41 8.25 -6.12
C ALA A 37 18.95 9.66 -5.85
N ARG A 38 18.76 10.59 -6.80
CA ARG A 38 19.12 12.00 -6.58
C ARG A 38 18.31 12.64 -5.46
N LEU A 39 17.00 12.41 -5.41
CA LEU A 39 16.18 12.95 -4.32
C LEU A 39 16.66 12.43 -2.96
N ILE A 40 16.90 11.12 -2.83
CA ILE A 40 17.38 10.50 -1.59
C ILE A 40 18.74 11.07 -1.20
N SER A 41 19.68 11.19 -2.14
CA SER A 41 20.99 11.77 -1.87
C SER A 41 20.88 13.20 -1.36
N HIS A 42 20.11 14.05 -2.04
CA HIS A 42 19.91 15.43 -1.61
C HIS A 42 19.20 15.54 -0.26
N LEU A 43 18.20 14.69 0.00
CA LEU A 43 17.48 14.65 1.27
C LEU A 43 18.41 14.24 2.42
N ALA A 44 19.21 13.18 2.21
CA ALA A 44 20.20 12.74 3.19
C ALA A 44 21.24 13.83 3.49
N GLU A 45 21.75 14.53 2.46
CA GLU A 45 22.70 15.64 2.62
C GLU A 45 22.09 16.84 3.34
N ARG A 46 20.84 17.20 3.04
CA ARG A 46 20.13 18.35 3.61
C ARG A 46 19.73 18.12 5.06
N ASP A 47 19.16 16.97 5.38
CA ASP A 47 18.71 16.62 6.73
C ASP A 47 19.85 16.05 7.60
N GLY A 48 21.06 15.91 7.04
CA GLY A 48 22.20 15.30 7.75
C GLY A 48 21.94 13.85 8.16
N SER A 49 21.03 13.17 7.46
CA SER A 49 20.58 11.83 7.76
C SER A 49 21.29 10.79 6.91
N ASP A 50 21.26 9.54 7.33
CA ASP A 50 21.78 8.46 6.52
C ASP A 50 20.85 8.16 5.33
N ARG A 51 21.42 7.54 4.29
CA ARG A 51 20.68 7.22 3.06
C ARG A 51 19.46 6.34 3.32
N LYS A 52 19.50 5.44 4.30
CA LYS A 52 18.39 4.53 4.62
C LYS A 52 17.24 5.30 5.27
N SER A 53 17.54 6.26 6.14
CA SER A 53 16.56 7.17 6.71
C SER A 53 15.88 8.01 5.63
N ALA A 54 16.64 8.59 4.70
CA ALA A 54 16.09 9.30 3.55
C ALA A 54 15.25 8.40 2.63
N GLU A 55 15.65 7.14 2.40
CA GLU A 55 14.86 6.17 1.66
C GLU A 55 13.50 5.88 2.30
N MET A 56 13.44 5.77 3.63
CA MET A 56 12.21 5.55 4.39
C MET A 56 11.28 6.77 4.34
N GLU A 57 11.83 7.97 4.48
CA GLU A 57 11.10 9.24 4.33
C GLU A 57 10.43 9.33 2.96
N VAL A 58 11.18 9.07 1.89
CA VAL A 58 10.66 9.09 0.52
C VAL A 58 9.60 8.00 0.32
N ALA A 59 9.79 6.81 0.89
CA ALA A 59 8.78 5.74 0.83
C ALA A 59 7.48 6.17 1.53
N ARG A 60 7.59 6.74 2.73
CA ARG A 60 6.45 7.22 3.51
C ARG A 60 5.68 8.33 2.80
N PHE A 61 6.39 9.23 2.12
CA PHE A 61 5.78 10.26 1.29
C PHE A 61 4.93 9.64 0.17
N ILE A 62 5.46 8.67 -0.59
CA ILE A 62 4.71 8.00 -1.67
C ILE A 62 3.47 7.29 -1.11
N GLU A 63 3.56 6.68 0.07
CA GLU A 63 2.42 6.05 0.74
C GLU A 63 1.39 7.07 1.21
N GLY A 64 1.81 8.22 1.75
CA GLY A 64 0.94 9.27 2.26
C GLY A 64 0.31 10.18 1.21
N VAL A 65 0.92 10.28 0.01
CA VAL A 65 0.44 11.09 -1.12
C VAL A 65 -0.73 10.43 -1.86
N ILE A 66 -1.02 9.15 -1.61
CA ILE A 66 -2.20 8.48 -2.17
C ILE A 66 -3.47 9.13 -1.57
N PRO A 67 -4.26 9.94 -2.31
CA PRO A 67 -5.63 10.19 -1.87
C PRO A 67 -6.35 8.85 -1.86
N ALA A 68 -7.23 8.61 -0.89
CA ALA A 68 -7.98 7.35 -0.72
C ALA A 68 -8.62 6.81 -2.03
N ASP A 69 -8.80 7.68 -3.03
CA ASP A 69 -9.33 7.43 -4.37
C ASP A 69 -8.41 6.58 -5.30
N VAL A 70 -7.08 6.57 -5.09
CA VAL A 70 -6.12 5.81 -5.93
C VAL A 70 -5.91 4.36 -5.47
N TYR A 71 -6.45 3.98 -4.30
CA TYR A 71 -6.44 2.59 -3.85
C TYR A 71 -7.30 1.67 -4.75
N ALA A 72 -8.17 2.24 -5.58
CA ALA A 72 -9.16 1.50 -6.36
C ALA A 72 -8.75 1.14 -7.81
N SER A 73 -7.66 1.69 -8.37
CA SER A 73 -7.46 1.66 -9.82
C SER A 73 -6.25 0.88 -10.37
N GLU A 74 -5.26 0.45 -9.57
CA GLU A 74 -4.14 -0.35 -10.09
C GLU A 74 -3.76 -1.52 -9.17
N THR A 75 -4.43 -2.64 -9.39
CA THR A 75 -3.82 -3.98 -9.53
C THR A 75 -2.61 -4.27 -8.63
N HIS A 76 -2.92 -5.00 -7.58
CA HIS A 76 -2.06 -5.87 -6.81
C HIS A 76 -1.43 -6.96 -7.70
N ASP A 77 -0.51 -6.58 -8.59
CA ASP A 77 0.23 -7.52 -9.42
C ASP A 77 1.73 -7.32 -9.19
N ASN A 78 2.31 -8.18 -8.34
CA ASN A 78 3.38 -9.10 -8.75
C ASN A 78 3.97 -9.86 -7.53
N LYS A 79 3.58 -11.15 -7.45
CA LYS A 79 4.36 -12.30 -6.97
C LYS A 79 4.63 -12.45 -5.46
N SER A 80 3.64 -13.02 -4.77
CA SER A 80 3.89 -14.17 -3.89
C SER A 80 2.61 -15.01 -3.72
N ILE A 81 2.21 -15.71 -4.78
CA ILE A 81 1.39 -16.94 -4.66
C ILE A 81 2.17 -18.02 -5.42
N SER A 82 3.32 -18.39 -4.88
CA SER A 82 3.99 -19.66 -5.22
C SER A 82 4.41 -20.43 -3.97
N ASP A 83 3.87 -20.04 -2.81
CA ASP A 83 4.07 -20.74 -1.52
C ASP A 83 2.74 -21.22 -0.91
N SER A 84 1.65 -21.24 -1.70
CA SER A 84 0.39 -21.89 -1.32
C SER A 84 0.24 -23.23 -2.05
N GLU A 85 1.34 -23.97 -2.19
CA GLU A 85 1.28 -25.39 -2.52
C GLU A 85 1.45 -26.20 -1.24
N GLY A 86 0.32 -26.68 -0.71
CA GLY A 86 0.29 -27.86 0.13
C GLY A 86 -0.26 -27.63 1.54
N TYR A 87 -1.56 -27.87 1.72
CA TYR A 87 -2.05 -29.12 2.33
C TYR A 87 -3.53 -28.96 2.72
N ILE A 88 -4.44 -29.34 1.83
CA ILE A 88 -5.79 -29.74 2.23
C ILE A 88 -5.78 -31.27 2.24
N ALA A 89 -5.92 -31.87 3.42
CA ALA A 89 -6.05 -33.32 3.54
C ALA A 89 -7.35 -33.77 2.85
N PRO A 90 -7.35 -34.89 2.11
CA PRO A 90 -8.58 -35.44 1.55
C PRO A 90 -9.43 -36.02 2.69
N GLY A 91 -10.54 -35.36 3.03
CA GLY A 91 -11.53 -35.91 3.99
C GLY A 91 -12.39 -34.91 4.76
N GLU A 92 -12.24 -33.59 4.59
CA GLU A 92 -13.08 -32.62 5.31
C GLU A 92 -14.39 -32.35 4.55
N ASP A 93 -15.46 -33.01 4.99
CA ASP A 93 -16.83 -32.82 4.52
C ASP A 93 -17.46 -31.60 5.22
N VAL A 94 -17.74 -30.54 4.46
CA VAL A 94 -18.16 -29.22 4.95
C VAL A 94 -19.66 -29.14 5.30
N TYR A 95 -20.38 -30.27 5.33
CA TYR A 95 -21.85 -30.31 5.32
C TYR A 95 -22.53 -30.85 6.58
N SER A 96 -21.81 -31.06 7.69
CA SER A 96 -22.37 -31.75 8.87
C SER A 96 -22.78 -30.89 10.08
N ASP A 97 -22.70 -29.55 10.04
CA ASP A 97 -22.93 -28.73 11.25
C ASP A 97 -24.08 -27.70 11.14
N ASP A 98 -25.14 -28.01 10.38
CA ASP A 98 -26.36 -27.16 10.30
C ASP A 98 -27.50 -27.60 11.25
N ALA A 99 -27.30 -28.61 12.11
CA ALA A 99 -28.38 -29.18 12.92
C ALA A 99 -28.66 -28.46 14.27
N LEU A 100 -27.88 -27.43 14.63
CA LEU A 100 -27.87 -26.93 16.02
C LEU A 100 -28.55 -25.59 16.29
N PHE A 101 -29.05 -24.87 15.29
CA PHE A 101 -29.67 -23.56 15.56
C PHE A 101 -30.92 -23.25 14.71
N ALA A 102 -32.05 -23.11 15.44
CA ALA A 102 -33.34 -22.50 15.06
C ALA A 102 -34.26 -23.38 14.19
N ASP A 103 -35.56 -23.53 14.40
CA ASP A 103 -36.56 -22.83 15.22
C ASP A 103 -37.81 -23.71 15.31
N GLY A 104 -38.68 -23.51 16.31
CA GLY A 104 -40.04 -24.06 16.23
C GLY A 104 -40.74 -24.28 17.56
N LYS A 105 -41.21 -23.20 18.19
CA LYS A 105 -42.21 -23.26 19.26
C LYS A 105 -43.49 -23.97 18.81
N SER A 106 -44.19 -24.56 19.79
CA SER A 106 -45.67 -24.52 19.99
C SER A 106 -46.42 -25.86 20.00
N SER A 107 -46.86 -26.21 21.22
CA SER A 107 -48.23 -26.60 21.63
C SER A 107 -48.92 -27.89 21.13
N ALA A 108 -49.44 -28.60 22.15
CA ALA A 108 -50.76 -29.27 22.25
C ALA A 108 -50.90 -30.77 21.88
N GLY A 109 -50.99 -31.61 22.93
CA GLY A 109 -52.26 -32.23 23.32
C GLY A 109 -52.67 -33.60 22.74
N SER A 110 -52.91 -34.53 23.68
CA SER A 110 -53.85 -35.68 23.65
C SER A 110 -53.53 -36.92 22.79
N ARG A 111 -53.30 -38.04 23.46
CA ARG A 111 -54.29 -39.13 23.62
C ARG A 111 -53.92 -40.07 24.76
#